data_AF-A0A6I5X7B7-F1
#
_entry.id   AF-A0A6I5X7B7-F1
#
_cell.length_a   1.000
_cell.length_b   1.000
_cell.length_c   1.000
_cell.angle_alpha   90.00
_cell.angle_beta   90.00
_cell.angle_gamma   90.00
#
_symmetry.space_group_name_H-M   'P 1'
#
loop_
_entity.id
_entity.type
_entity.pdbx_description
1 polymer ?
#
loop_
_entity_poly.entity_id
_entity_poly.type
_entity_poly.pdbx_seq_one_letter_code
_entity_poly.pdbx_strand_id
1 'polypeptide(L)'
;MTGEKWRIWAARVAVVVGAAVVVVSLNWLWGYATTDNPKVIEDPLIVRVANAACASMRDEAAAAAVGTSAPMAQRVDAINTQDNAVVELITTMHRMVDPRTLERDQPTDQWLEDWQRLVTARDAYARSLAAGKPVPMVLPVIDGQSLADRLDNVGLNCRVPLVMMEP
;
A
#
# COMPACT_ATOMS: atom_id res chain seq x y z
N MET A 1 -22.81 -37.51 48.53
CA MET A 1 -22.67 -36.05 48.64
C MET A 1 -24.04 -35.46 48.94
N THR A 2 -24.18 -34.63 49.99
CA THR A 2 -25.46 -33.95 50.29
C THR A 2 -25.74 -32.89 49.22
N GLY A 3 -27.02 -32.57 48.98
CA GLY A 3 -27.43 -31.63 47.90
C GLY A 3 -26.78 -30.24 48.00
N GLU A 4 -26.43 -29.81 49.21
CA GLU A 4 -25.73 -28.55 49.46
C GLU A 4 -24.26 -28.58 48.99
N LYS A 5 -23.54 -29.69 49.22
CA LYS A 5 -22.17 -29.88 48.74
C LYS A 5 -22.10 -29.93 47.22
N TRP A 6 -23.12 -30.48 46.56
CA TRP A 6 -23.22 -30.51 45.10
C TRP A 6 -23.46 -29.11 44.50
N ARG A 7 -24.32 -28.30 45.12
CA ARG A 7 -24.55 -26.89 44.70
C ARG A 7 -23.30 -26.03 44.83
N ILE A 8 -22.55 -26.16 45.92
CA ILE A 8 -21.30 -25.42 46.14
C ILE A 8 -20.25 -25.84 45.10
N TRP A 9 -20.13 -27.14 44.81
CA TRP A 9 -19.20 -27.63 43.79
C TRP A 9 -19.58 -27.14 42.39
N ALA A 10 -20.86 -27.24 42.02
CA ALA A 10 -21.36 -26.77 40.73
C ALA A 10 -21.14 -25.26 40.53
N ALA A 11 -21.37 -24.44 41.58
CA ALA A 11 -21.13 -23.01 41.52
C ALA A 11 -19.64 -22.67 41.29
N ARG A 12 -18.73 -23.40 41.95
CA ARG A 12 -17.28 -23.21 41.75
C ARG A 12 -16.85 -23.59 40.34
N VAL A 13 -17.36 -24.71 39.81
CA VAL A 13 -17.08 -25.14 38.44
C VAL A 13 -17.62 -24.12 37.45
N ALA A 14 -18.84 -23.61 37.64
CA ALA A 14 -19.44 -22.59 36.77
C ALA A 14 -18.61 -21.30 36.74
N VAL A 15 -18.09 -20.85 37.88
CA VAL A 15 -17.20 -19.67 37.94
C VAL A 15 -15.89 -19.91 37.18
N VAL A 16 -15.26 -21.08 37.36
CA VAL A 16 -14.00 -21.41 36.68
C VAL A 16 -14.20 -21.50 35.16
N VAL A 17 -15.25 -22.19 34.72
CA VAL A 17 -15.59 -22.31 33.30
C VAL A 17 -15.94 -20.95 32.70
N GLY A 18 -16.74 -20.14 33.41
CA GLY A 18 -17.08 -18.79 32.99
C GLY A 18 -15.84 -17.91 32.84
N ALA A 19 -14.92 -17.95 33.81
CA ALA A 19 -13.66 -17.21 33.75
C ALA A 19 -12.78 -17.68 32.57
N ALA A 20 -12.68 -18.99 32.33
CA ALA A 20 -11.91 -19.53 31.22
C ALA A 20 -12.47 -19.08 29.86
N VAL A 21 -13.80 -19.08 29.69
CA VAL A 21 -14.46 -18.58 28.47
C VAL A 21 -14.16 -17.10 28.28
N VAL A 22 -14.26 -16.28 29.32
CA VAL A 22 -13.94 -14.84 29.24
C VAL A 22 -12.49 -14.63 28.83
N VAL A 23 -11.54 -15.34 29.43
CA VAL A 23 -10.12 -15.21 29.09
C VAL A 23 -9.85 -15.60 27.63
N VAL A 24 -10.41 -16.73 27.15
CA VAL A 24 -10.25 -17.15 25.76
C VAL A 24 -10.85 -16.13 24.80
N SER A 25 -12.06 -15.65 25.07
CA SER A 25 -12.72 -14.62 24.25
C SER A 25 -11.93 -13.32 24.20
N LEU A 26 -11.41 -12.86 25.33
CA LEU A 26 -10.57 -11.65 25.39
C LEU A 26 -9.24 -11.85 24.65
N ASN A 27 -8.63 -13.02 24.72
CA ASN A 27 -7.40 -13.33 23.98
C ASN A 27 -7.64 -13.37 22.46
N TRP A 28 -8.77 -13.93 22.04
CA TRP A 28 -9.19 -13.94 20.64
C TRP A 28 -9.51 -12.54 20.13
N LEU A 29 -10.24 -11.74 20.91
CA LEU A 29 -10.54 -10.34 20.59
C LEU A 29 -9.28 -9.48 20.56
N TRP A 30 -8.34 -9.71 21.49
CA TRP A 30 -7.04 -9.05 21.48
C TRP A 30 -6.23 -9.43 20.26
N GLY A 31 -6.19 -10.72 19.90
CA GLY A 31 -5.57 -11.20 18.67
C GLY A 31 -6.16 -10.50 17.44
N TYR A 32 -7.49 -10.44 17.33
CA TYR A 32 -8.16 -9.75 16.23
C TYR A 32 -7.89 -8.24 16.21
N ALA A 33 -7.90 -7.58 17.37
CA ALA A 33 -7.59 -6.16 17.50
C ALA A 33 -6.12 -5.83 17.26
N THR A 34 -5.22 -6.82 17.33
CA THR A 34 -3.78 -6.69 17.06
C THR A 34 -3.35 -7.34 15.75
N THR A 35 -4.30 -7.89 14.98
CA THR A 35 -4.03 -8.41 13.64
C THR A 35 -4.03 -7.22 12.71
N ASP A 36 -2.82 -6.76 12.36
CA ASP A 36 -2.57 -5.79 11.30
C ASP A 36 -3.39 -6.17 10.08
N ASN A 37 -4.21 -5.25 9.55
CA ASN A 37 -5.01 -5.59 8.38
C ASN A 37 -4.04 -5.71 7.19
N PRO A 38 -3.86 -6.91 6.61
CA PRO A 38 -2.77 -7.18 5.66
C PRO A 38 -2.97 -6.48 4.30
N LYS A 39 -3.95 -5.58 4.20
CA LYS A 39 -4.32 -4.84 3.00
C LYS A 39 -4.09 -3.34 3.13
N VAL A 40 -3.80 -2.81 4.31
CA VAL A 40 -3.72 -1.37 4.54
C VAL A 40 -2.48 -1.01 5.34
N ILE A 41 -1.96 0.17 5.04
CA ILE A 41 -0.78 0.74 5.69
C ILE A 41 -1.29 1.59 6.85
N GLU A 42 -1.06 1.13 8.08
CA GLU A 42 -1.62 1.75 9.30
C GLU A 42 -0.54 2.35 10.23
N ASP A 43 0.74 2.06 10.03
CA ASP A 43 1.82 2.62 10.86
C ASP A 43 1.84 4.16 10.75
N PRO A 44 1.68 4.90 11.86
CA PRO A 44 1.53 6.35 11.82
C PRO A 44 2.74 7.10 11.22
N LEU A 45 3.95 6.55 11.37
CA LEU A 45 5.16 7.13 10.78
C LEU A 45 5.12 6.91 9.27
N ILE A 46 4.83 5.69 8.81
CA ILE A 46 4.74 5.36 7.39
C ILE A 46 3.65 6.20 6.72
N VAL A 47 2.43 6.20 7.27
CA VAL A 47 1.30 6.96 6.74
C VAL A 47 1.64 8.44 6.58
N ARG A 48 2.32 9.04 7.56
CA ARG A 48 2.71 10.46 7.50
C ARG A 48 3.75 10.71 6.40
N VAL A 49 4.79 9.88 6.32
CA VAL A 49 5.85 10.05 5.31
C VAL A 49 5.29 9.81 3.92
N ALA A 50 4.52 8.73 3.72
CA ALA A 50 3.94 8.37 2.45
C ALA A 50 3.00 9.47 1.94
N ASN A 51 2.08 9.97 2.78
CA ASN A 51 1.16 11.04 2.36
C ASN A 51 1.91 12.33 1.97
N ALA A 52 2.98 12.70 2.69
CA ALA A 52 3.79 13.87 2.34
C ALA A 52 4.56 13.69 1.03
N ALA A 53 5.21 12.53 0.85
CA ALA A 53 5.94 12.20 -0.38
C ALA A 53 4.99 12.11 -1.59
N CYS A 54 3.80 11.55 -1.40
CA CYS A 54 2.75 11.49 -2.40
C CYS A 54 2.24 12.86 -2.83
N ALA A 55 2.10 13.80 -1.89
CA ALA A 55 1.73 15.17 -2.26
C ALA A 55 2.78 15.80 -3.19
N SER A 56 4.07 15.70 -2.85
CA SER A 56 5.17 16.20 -3.69
C SER A 56 5.17 15.53 -5.07
N MET A 57 5.10 14.19 -5.09
CA MET A 57 5.09 13.42 -6.34
C MET A 57 3.92 13.84 -7.25
N ARG A 58 2.73 14.03 -6.68
CA ARG A 58 1.54 14.44 -7.45
C ARG A 58 1.69 15.84 -8.03
N ASP A 59 2.22 16.77 -7.26
CA ASP A 59 2.44 18.15 -7.70
C ASP A 59 3.49 18.20 -8.82
N GLU A 60 4.60 17.45 -8.67
CA GLU A 60 5.66 17.34 -9.68
C GLU A 60 5.16 16.65 -10.95
N ALA A 61 4.45 15.53 -10.82
CA ALA A 61 3.91 14.79 -11.95
C ALA A 61 2.88 15.61 -12.74
N ALA A 62 2.05 16.40 -12.05
CA ALA A 62 1.11 17.32 -12.67
C ALA A 62 1.82 18.48 -13.36
N ALA A 63 2.87 19.06 -12.74
CA ALA A 63 3.65 20.14 -13.34
C ALA A 63 4.39 19.71 -14.61
N ALA A 64 4.82 18.44 -14.69
CA ALA A 64 5.47 17.86 -15.85
C ALA A 64 4.51 17.43 -16.97
N ALA A 65 3.19 17.43 -16.74
CA ALA A 65 2.23 16.90 -17.69
C ALA A 65 2.19 17.72 -18.99
N VAL A 66 2.22 17.01 -20.12
CA VAL A 66 2.09 17.60 -21.47
C VAL A 66 0.93 16.94 -22.22
N GLY A 67 0.34 17.67 -23.16
CA GLY A 67 -0.74 17.13 -24.00
C GLY A 67 -0.27 16.03 -24.96
N THR A 68 -1.17 15.15 -25.36
CA THR A 68 -0.88 14.04 -26.29
C THR A 68 -0.46 14.49 -27.70
N SER A 69 -0.79 15.74 -28.07
CA SER A 69 -0.36 16.40 -29.31
C SER A 69 1.02 17.04 -29.24
N ALA A 70 1.68 17.04 -28.08
CA ALA A 70 3.03 17.58 -27.94
C ALA A 70 4.05 16.77 -28.77
N PRO A 71 5.16 17.39 -29.20
CA PRO A 71 6.25 16.69 -29.86
C PRO A 71 6.71 15.45 -29.08
N MET A 72 7.05 14.36 -29.79
CA MET A 72 7.45 13.09 -29.15
C MET A 72 8.57 13.27 -28.10
N ALA A 73 9.56 14.10 -28.40
CA ALA A 73 10.65 14.38 -27.46
C ALA A 73 10.15 15.01 -26.15
N GLN A 74 9.19 15.94 -26.22
CA GLN A 74 8.59 16.55 -25.03
C GLN A 74 7.74 15.56 -24.24
N ARG A 75 7.03 14.65 -24.92
CA ARG A 75 6.24 13.60 -24.26
C ARG A 75 7.13 12.62 -23.51
N VAL A 76 8.23 12.18 -24.12
CA VAL A 76 9.22 11.29 -23.48
C VAL A 76 9.84 11.99 -22.26
N ASP A 77 10.23 13.25 -22.39
CA ASP A 77 10.79 14.04 -21.28
C ASP A 77 9.79 14.22 -20.11
N ALA A 78 8.51 14.47 -20.44
CA ALA A 78 7.44 14.54 -19.46
C ALA A 78 7.24 13.21 -18.71
N ILE A 79 7.21 12.08 -19.42
CA ILE A 79 7.09 10.75 -18.81
C ILE A 79 8.26 10.50 -17.85
N ASN A 80 9.50 10.77 -18.29
CA ASN A 80 10.69 10.58 -17.47
C ASN A 80 10.66 11.47 -16.22
N THR A 81 10.19 12.72 -16.35
CA THR A 81 10.09 13.65 -15.20
C THR A 81 9.04 13.17 -14.20
N GLN A 82 7.90 12.67 -14.67
CA GLN A 82 6.88 12.06 -13.82
C GLN A 82 7.39 10.79 -13.11
N ASP A 83 8.16 9.97 -13.81
CA ASP A 83 8.74 8.74 -13.25
C ASP A 83 9.78 9.06 -12.18
N ASN A 84 10.58 10.11 -12.38
CA ASN A 84 11.53 10.60 -11.38
C ASN A 84 10.83 11.05 -10.09
N ALA A 85 9.65 11.67 -10.20
CA ALA A 85 8.86 12.06 -9.02
C ALA A 85 8.41 10.84 -8.20
N VAL A 86 8.09 9.72 -8.85
CA VAL A 86 7.79 8.44 -8.16
C VAL A 86 9.06 7.83 -7.57
N VAL A 87 10.19 7.88 -8.28
CA VAL A 87 11.48 7.40 -7.75
C VAL A 87 11.89 8.20 -6.50
N GLU A 88 11.65 9.51 -6.45
CA GLU A 88 11.91 10.31 -5.25
C GLU A 88 10.95 9.97 -4.10
N LEU A 89 9.68 9.63 -4.39
CA LEU A 89 8.75 9.09 -3.39
C LEU A 89 9.31 7.81 -2.77
N ILE A 90 9.71 6.83 -3.59
CA ILE A 90 10.26 5.55 -3.10
C ILE A 90 11.55 5.79 -2.30
N THR A 91 12.42 6.66 -2.81
CA THR A 91 13.68 7.02 -2.14
C THR A 91 13.42 7.72 -0.80
N THR A 92 12.43 8.61 -0.73
CA THR A 92 12.03 9.30 0.50
C THR A 92 11.53 8.31 1.54
N MET A 93 10.73 7.32 1.13
CA MET A 93 10.24 6.26 2.02
C MET A 93 11.40 5.47 2.64
N HIS A 94 12.35 5.01 1.82
CA HIS A 94 13.54 4.31 2.32
C HIS A 94 14.49 5.17 3.15
N ARG A 95 14.50 6.50 2.94
CA ARG A 95 15.34 7.44 3.71
C ARG A 95 14.75 7.79 5.07
N MET A 96 13.43 7.93 5.14
CA MET A 96 12.71 8.48 6.29
C MET A 96 12.10 7.41 7.20
N VAL A 97 11.96 6.18 6.72
CA VAL A 97 11.44 5.04 7.49
C VAL A 97 12.54 4.00 7.65
N ASP A 98 12.73 3.51 8.87
CA ASP A 98 13.72 2.45 9.14
C ASP A 98 13.41 1.18 8.33
N PRO A 99 14.40 0.52 7.71
CA PRO A 99 14.18 -0.68 6.91
C PRO A 99 13.44 -1.79 7.64
N ARG A 100 13.67 -1.98 8.94
CA ARG A 100 12.97 -3.02 9.72
C ARG A 100 11.50 -2.67 9.95
N THR A 101 11.17 -1.38 9.98
CA THR A 101 9.79 -0.91 10.07
C THR A 101 9.07 -1.16 8.74
N LEU A 102 9.71 -0.90 7.59
CA LEU A 102 9.18 -1.22 6.27
C LEU A 102 8.99 -2.73 6.08
N GLU A 103 9.97 -3.55 6.47
CA GLU A 103 9.90 -5.01 6.37
C GLU A 103 8.80 -5.64 7.25
N ARG A 104 8.53 -5.02 8.41
CA ARG A 104 7.48 -5.49 9.32
C ARG A 104 6.09 -5.12 8.82
N ASP A 105 5.96 -4.03 8.06
CA ASP A 105 4.72 -3.59 7.44
C ASP A 105 4.67 -4.07 5.97
N GLN A 106 4.36 -5.36 5.80
CA GLN A 106 4.34 -6.02 4.49
C GLN A 106 3.52 -5.26 3.42
N PRO A 107 2.34 -4.67 3.72
CA PRO A 107 1.61 -3.85 2.75
C PRO A 107 2.43 -2.69 2.18
N THR A 108 3.28 -2.05 2.98
CA THR A 108 4.12 -0.93 2.51
C THR A 108 5.19 -1.39 1.53
N ASP A 109 5.89 -2.48 1.81
CA ASP A 109 6.91 -3.02 0.91
C ASP A 109 6.31 -3.40 -0.45
N GLN A 110 5.16 -4.09 -0.44
CA GLN A 110 4.44 -4.42 -1.67
C GLN A 110 3.95 -3.19 -2.44
N TRP A 111 3.49 -2.16 -1.72
CA TRP A 111 3.04 -0.91 -2.33
C TRP A 111 4.18 -0.14 -3.00
N LEU A 112 5.37 -0.11 -2.39
CA LEU A 112 6.57 0.47 -3.01
C LEU A 112 7.01 -0.32 -4.25
N GLU A 113 6.93 -1.65 -4.20
CA GLU A 113 7.19 -2.51 -5.35
C GLU A 113 6.20 -2.25 -6.49
N ASP A 114 4.92 -2.05 -6.18
CA ASP A 114 3.88 -1.72 -7.16
C ASP A 114 4.13 -0.36 -7.83
N TRP A 115 4.66 0.64 -7.12
CA TRP A 115 5.10 1.91 -7.72
C TRP A 115 6.27 1.71 -8.67
N GLN A 116 7.24 0.87 -8.30
CA GLN A 116 8.37 0.53 -9.16
C GLN A 116 7.91 -0.20 -10.43
N ARG A 117 6.91 -1.08 -10.34
CA ARG A 117 6.30 -1.75 -11.49
C ARG A 117 5.65 -0.75 -12.44
N LEU A 118 4.94 0.26 -11.92
CA LEU A 118 4.35 1.33 -12.73
C LEU A 118 5.42 2.11 -13.51
N VAL A 119 6.46 2.58 -12.83
CA VAL A 119 7.59 3.29 -13.46
C VAL A 119 8.26 2.41 -14.52
N THR A 120 8.46 1.13 -14.25
CA THR A 120 9.08 0.20 -15.21
C THR A 120 8.25 0.05 -16.49
N ALA A 121 6.91 -0.05 -16.35
CA ALA A 121 6.01 -0.12 -17.50
C ALA A 121 6.01 1.19 -18.31
N ARG A 122 6.10 2.33 -17.63
CA ARG A 122 6.15 3.66 -18.23
C ARG A 122 7.46 3.94 -18.96
N ASP A 123 8.61 3.54 -18.39
CA ASP A 123 9.92 3.59 -19.04
C ASP A 123 9.93 2.71 -20.32
N ALA A 124 9.35 1.51 -20.27
CA ALA A 124 9.19 0.67 -21.47
C ALA A 124 8.37 1.37 -22.57
N TYR A 125 7.25 2.02 -22.20
CA TYR A 125 6.46 2.82 -23.12
C TYR A 125 7.25 3.99 -23.70
N ALA A 126 7.91 4.80 -22.85
CA ALA A 126 8.71 5.95 -23.25
C ALA A 126 9.81 5.57 -24.25
N ARG A 127 10.49 4.44 -24.03
CA ARG A 127 11.48 3.89 -24.99
C ARG A 127 10.86 3.50 -26.32
N SER A 128 9.68 2.88 -26.31
CA SER A 128 8.95 2.53 -27.55
C SER A 128 8.51 3.77 -28.33
N LEU A 129 8.08 4.81 -27.61
CA LEU A 129 7.70 6.11 -28.17
C LEU A 129 8.91 6.82 -28.78
N ALA A 130 10.04 6.85 -28.08
CA ALA A 130 11.30 7.41 -28.58
C ALA A 130 11.81 6.70 -29.84
N ALA A 131 11.57 5.38 -29.95
CA ALA A 131 11.91 4.59 -31.13
C ALA A 131 10.96 4.82 -32.34
N GLY A 132 9.93 5.66 -32.19
CA GLY A 132 8.95 5.96 -33.23
C GLY A 132 7.97 4.82 -33.52
N LYS A 133 7.91 3.80 -32.65
CA LYS A 133 7.01 2.64 -32.75
C LYS A 133 6.36 2.41 -31.39
N PRO A 134 5.40 3.26 -30.98
CA PRO A 134 4.79 3.18 -29.66
C PRO A 134 4.08 1.84 -29.50
N VAL A 135 4.50 1.08 -28.49
CA VAL A 135 3.82 -0.14 -28.04
C VAL A 135 2.94 0.26 -26.87
N PRO A 136 1.64 -0.11 -26.84
CA PRO A 136 0.77 0.25 -25.73
C PRO A 136 1.38 -0.15 -24.38
N MET A 137 1.27 0.73 -23.39
CA MET A 137 1.67 0.42 -22.03
C MET A 137 0.78 -0.70 -21.48
N VAL A 138 1.39 -1.75 -20.95
CA VAL A 138 0.67 -2.88 -20.33
C VAL A 138 1.02 -2.91 -18.85
N LEU A 139 0.01 -2.73 -18.00
CA LEU A 139 0.17 -2.85 -16.56
C LEU A 139 -0.15 -4.29 -16.11
N PRO A 140 0.63 -4.85 -15.16
CA PRO A 140 0.39 -6.20 -14.66
C PRO A 140 -0.92 -6.29 -13.87
N VAL A 141 -1.50 -7.48 -13.89
CA VAL A 141 -2.54 -7.91 -12.95
C VAL A 141 -1.89 -8.87 -11.97
N ILE A 142 -2.01 -8.59 -10.67
CA ILE A 142 -1.34 -9.34 -9.61
C ILE A 142 -2.42 -9.79 -8.63
N ASP A 143 -2.52 -11.10 -8.39
CA ASP A 143 -3.55 -11.71 -7.53
C ASP A 143 -4.99 -11.35 -7.95
N GLY A 144 -5.21 -11.17 -9.26
CA GLY A 144 -6.50 -10.79 -9.83
C GLY A 144 -6.89 -9.32 -9.67
N GLN A 145 -5.99 -8.48 -9.14
CA GLN A 145 -6.19 -7.03 -9.00
C GLN A 145 -5.35 -6.26 -10.03
N SER A 146 -5.89 -5.16 -10.55
CA SER A 146 -5.11 -4.27 -11.40
C SER A 146 -4.02 -3.57 -10.58
N LEU A 147 -2.90 -3.22 -11.21
CA LEU A 147 -1.83 -2.47 -10.52
C LEU A 147 -2.36 -1.15 -9.92
N ALA A 148 -3.25 -0.45 -10.61
CA ALA A 148 -3.86 0.79 -10.10
C ALA A 148 -4.70 0.54 -8.85
N ASP A 149 -5.51 -0.53 -8.83
CA ASP A 149 -6.29 -0.87 -7.64
C ASP A 149 -5.38 -1.22 -6.46
N ARG A 150 -4.26 -1.92 -6.69
CA ARG A 150 -3.28 -2.24 -5.63
C ARG A 150 -2.59 -0.99 -5.09
N LEU A 151 -2.28 -0.03 -5.95
CA LEU A 151 -1.68 1.25 -5.55
C LEU A 151 -2.64 2.16 -4.77
N ASP A 152 -3.91 2.19 -5.17
CA ASP A 152 -4.92 3.10 -4.62
C ASP A 152 -5.58 2.57 -3.33
N ASN A 153 -5.64 1.25 -3.13
CA ASN A 153 -6.42 0.63 -2.05
C ASN A 153 -5.59 0.17 -0.86
N VAL A 154 -4.59 0.97 -0.45
CA VAL A 154 -3.73 0.70 0.73
C VAL A 154 -4.04 1.56 1.96
N GLY A 155 -5.13 2.32 1.94
CA GLY A 155 -5.51 3.19 3.07
C GLY A 155 -4.76 4.53 3.16
N LEU A 156 -3.93 4.84 2.15
CA LEU A 156 -3.22 6.13 2.04
C LEU A 156 -3.98 7.14 1.17
N ASN A 157 -3.73 8.43 1.38
CA ASN A 157 -4.20 9.47 0.47
C ASN A 157 -3.21 9.65 -0.69
N CYS A 158 -2.97 8.57 -1.43
CA CYS A 158 -1.98 8.51 -2.48
C CYS A 158 -2.51 7.76 -3.70
N ARG A 159 -3.45 8.38 -4.40
CA ARG A 159 -3.96 7.82 -5.64
C ARG A 159 -2.99 8.05 -6.79
N VAL A 160 -2.90 7.08 -7.69
CA VAL A 160 -2.13 7.21 -8.92
C VAL A 160 -2.69 8.38 -9.75
N PRO A 161 -1.85 9.37 -10.13
CA PRO A 161 -2.30 10.45 -11.00
C PRO A 161 -2.75 9.93 -12.36
N LEU A 162 -3.83 10.48 -12.92
CA LEU A 162 -4.31 10.07 -14.25
C LEU A 162 -3.26 10.26 -15.35
N VAL A 163 -2.44 11.30 -15.25
CA VAL A 163 -1.32 11.55 -16.17
C VAL A 163 -0.28 10.43 -16.16
N MET A 164 -0.26 9.60 -15.10
CA MET A 164 0.61 8.43 -15.02
C MET A 164 0.01 7.18 -15.68
N MET A 165 -1.31 7.14 -15.84
CA MET A 165 -2.04 6.02 -16.44
C MET A 165 -2.20 6.16 -17.96
N GLU A 166 -2.15 7.40 -18.48
CA GLU A 166 -2.33 7.73 -19.90
C GLU A 166 -1.16 8.57 -20.47
N PRO A 167 0.06 8.01 -20.59
CA PRO A 167 1.25 8.74 -21.07
C PRO A 167 1.33 9.02 -22.59
#